data_AF-A0A0H2S8U4-F1
#
_entry.id   AF-A0A0H2S8U4-F1
#
_cell.length_a   1.000
_cell.length_b   1.000
_cell.length_c   1.000
_cell.angle_alpha   90.00
_cell.angle_beta   90.00
_cell.angle_gamma   90.00
#
_symmetry.space_group_name_H-M   'P 1'
#
loop_
_entity.id
_entity.type
_entity.pdbx_description
1 polymer ?
#
loop_
_entity_poly.entity_id
_entity_poly.type
_entity_poly.pdbx_seq_one_letter_code
_entity_poly.pdbx_strand_id
1 'polypeptide(L)'
;KLYMACIDPHLTYGAELILDTSNVQLEPLQAVQHKYLRHILGLNPCSILAPLFTETGVVPLQLRRAELTIRYLKYLVSLPQHHYAKAAFDEARALALDGHWHPSWYGDLSLVLAKL
;
A
#
# COMPACT_ATOMS: atom_id res chain seq x y z
N LYS A 1 2.06 20.12 -2.49
CA LYS A 1 0.66 20.30 -2.02
C LYS A 1 -0.37 19.68 -2.97
N LEU A 2 -0.33 19.99 -4.28
CA LEU A 2 -1.30 19.44 -5.25
C LEU A 2 -1.27 17.90 -5.38
N TYR A 3 -0.07 17.27 -5.38
CA TYR A 3 0.04 15.81 -5.39
C TYR A 3 -0.74 15.14 -4.25
N MET A 4 -0.47 15.55 -3.01
CA MET A 4 -1.10 14.98 -1.81
C MET A 4 -2.61 15.22 -1.75
N ALA A 5 -3.09 16.33 -2.32
CA ALA A 5 -4.51 16.69 -2.29
C ALA A 5 -5.32 16.05 -3.42
N CYS A 6 -4.72 15.84 -4.59
CA CYS A 6 -5.46 15.49 -5.81
C CYS A 6 -5.03 14.19 -6.47
N ILE A 7 -3.81 13.69 -6.23
CA ILE A 7 -3.30 12.48 -6.87
C ILE A 7 -3.18 11.34 -5.85
N ASP A 8 -2.56 11.60 -4.71
CA ASP A 8 -2.38 10.61 -3.64
C ASP A 8 -3.69 9.92 -3.22
N PRO A 9 -4.84 10.62 -3.04
CA PRO A 9 -6.09 9.96 -2.64
C PRO A 9 -6.58 8.93 -3.67
N HIS A 10 -6.36 9.17 -4.96
CA HIS A 10 -6.74 8.22 -6.01
C HIS A 10 -5.80 7.01 -6.05
N LEU A 11 -4.51 7.22 -5.80
CA LEU A 11 -3.51 6.14 -5.81
C LEU A 11 -3.55 5.29 -4.54
N THR A 12 -4.07 5.82 -3.45
CA THR A 12 -4.12 5.15 -2.13
C THR A 12 -5.50 4.65 -1.75
N TYR A 13 -6.54 4.96 -2.55
CA TYR A 13 -7.90 4.53 -2.28
C TYR A 13 -7.98 3.01 -2.09
N GLY A 14 -8.44 2.59 -0.90
CA GLY A 14 -8.62 1.18 -0.55
C GLY A 14 -7.33 0.37 -0.40
N ALA A 15 -6.16 1.01 -0.34
CA ALA A 15 -4.87 0.32 -0.17
C ALA A 15 -4.78 -0.50 1.13
N GLU A 16 -5.56 -0.13 2.14
CA GLU A 16 -5.64 -0.86 3.40
C GLU A 16 -6.36 -2.22 3.27
N LEU A 17 -7.25 -2.37 2.30
CA LEU A 17 -8.02 -3.59 2.05
C LEU A 17 -7.45 -4.39 0.86
N ILE A 18 -7.07 -3.69 -0.21
CA ILE A 18 -6.54 -4.28 -1.44
C ILE A 18 -5.01 -4.14 -1.42
N LEU A 19 -4.38 -5.20 -0.93
CA LEU A 19 -2.94 -5.34 -0.75
C LEU A 19 -2.21 -5.51 -2.08
N ASP A 20 -1.05 -4.88 -2.23
CA ASP A 20 -0.23 -4.94 -3.45
C ASP A 20 0.57 -6.25 -3.54
N THR A 21 -0.12 -7.39 -3.63
CA THR A 21 0.50 -8.72 -3.67
C THR A 21 1.23 -9.00 -4.99
N SER A 22 0.92 -8.28 -6.06
CA SER A 22 1.53 -8.42 -7.38
C SER A 22 1.95 -7.09 -7.98
N ASN A 23 3.16 -7.03 -8.56
CA ASN A 23 3.68 -5.83 -9.20
C ASN A 23 2.85 -5.42 -10.42
N VAL A 24 2.19 -6.37 -11.10
CA VAL A 24 1.38 -6.12 -12.30
C VAL A 24 0.28 -5.09 -12.05
N GLN A 25 -0.27 -5.07 -10.83
CA GLN A 25 -1.34 -4.15 -10.45
C GLN A 25 -0.81 -2.81 -9.92
N LEU A 26 0.38 -2.84 -9.31
CA LEU A 26 1.01 -1.67 -8.70
C LEU A 26 1.74 -0.78 -9.73
N GLU A 27 2.36 -1.38 -10.75
CA GLU A 27 3.13 -0.68 -11.78
C GLU A 27 2.35 0.45 -12.49
N PRO A 28 1.08 0.26 -12.92
CA PRO A 28 0.30 1.34 -13.51
C PRO A 28 0.10 2.53 -12.57
N LEU A 29 -0.09 2.28 -11.26
CA LEU A 29 -0.28 3.32 -10.25
C LEU A 29 1.04 4.07 -9.98
N GLN A 30 2.15 3.34 -9.89
CA GLN A 30 3.49 3.93 -9.79
C GLN A 30 3.83 4.76 -11.02
N ALA A 31 3.44 4.33 -12.22
CA ALA A 31 3.64 5.09 -13.44
C ALA A 31 2.93 6.45 -13.38
N VAL A 32 1.72 6.52 -12.82
CA VAL A 32 1.01 7.78 -12.60
C VAL A 32 1.76 8.68 -11.61
N GLN A 33 2.21 8.13 -10.48
CA GLN A 33 3.03 8.88 -9.51
C GLN A 33 4.29 9.44 -10.18
N HIS A 34 5.09 8.60 -10.83
CA HIS A 34 6.33 9.01 -11.48
C HIS A 34 6.09 10.04 -12.58
N LYS A 35 5.06 9.87 -13.40
CA LYS A 35 4.70 10.82 -14.45
C LYS A 35 4.38 12.20 -13.89
N TYR A 36 3.60 12.25 -12.81
CA TYR A 36 3.29 13.50 -12.14
C TYR A 36 4.54 14.16 -11.54
N LEU A 37 5.38 13.38 -10.82
CA LEU A 37 6.60 13.90 -10.19
C LEU A 37 7.62 14.41 -11.22
N ARG A 38 7.76 13.72 -12.36
CA ARG A 38 8.60 14.18 -13.47
C ARG A 38 8.08 15.49 -14.06
N HIS A 39 6.76 15.61 -14.23
CA HIS A 39 6.15 16.81 -14.78
C HIS A 39 6.42 18.04 -13.91
N ILE A 40 6.27 17.92 -12.58
CA ILE A 40 6.51 19.06 -11.67
C ILE A 40 7.99 19.43 -11.55
N LEU A 41 8.91 18.47 -11.73
CA LEU A 41 10.36 18.71 -11.69
C LEU A 41 10.96 19.08 -13.05
N GLY A 42 10.16 19.08 -14.13
CA GLY A 42 10.64 19.33 -15.49
C GLY A 42 11.60 18.26 -16.03
N LEU A 43 11.47 17.01 -15.57
CA LEU A 43 12.36 15.91 -15.94
C LEU A 43 11.86 15.13 -17.17
N ASN A 44 12.80 14.56 -17.91
CA ASN A 44 12.53 13.63 -19.01
C ASN A 44 11.81 12.36 -18.50
N PRO A 45 10.85 11.77 -19.26
CA PRO A 45 10.30 10.44 -19.01
C PRO A 45 11.31 9.34 -18.65
N CYS A 46 12.52 9.39 -19.20
CA CYS A 46 13.61 8.44 -18.95
C CYS A 46 14.52 8.83 -17.77
N SER A 47 14.18 9.87 -16.99
CA SER A 47 14.97 10.27 -15.83
C SER A 47 15.00 9.17 -14.78
N ILE A 48 16.13 9.08 -14.06
CA ILE A 48 16.25 8.26 -12.85
C ILE A 48 15.15 8.62 -11.83
N LEU A 49 14.75 7.63 -11.02
CA LEU A 49 13.63 7.79 -10.08
C LEU A 49 14.02 8.46 -8.77
N ALA A 50 15.27 8.30 -8.30
CA ALA A 50 15.70 8.81 -7.00
C ALA A 50 15.39 10.32 -6.79
N PRO A 51 15.69 11.23 -7.76
CA PRO A 51 15.38 12.65 -7.63
C PRO A 51 13.88 12.93 -7.49
N LEU A 52 13.01 12.06 -8.00
CA LEU A 52 11.56 12.24 -7.87
C LEU A 52 11.14 12.27 -6.41
N PHE A 53 11.79 11.49 -5.55
CA PHE A 53 11.43 11.37 -4.14
C PHE A 53 12.28 12.27 -3.25
N THR A 54 13.59 12.39 -3.50
CA THR A 54 14.48 13.22 -2.68
C THR A 54 14.15 14.71 -2.78
N GLU A 55 13.80 15.19 -3.97
CA GLU A 55 13.52 16.63 -4.19
C GLU A 55 12.08 17.02 -3.85
N THR A 56 11.13 16.08 -3.89
CA THR A 56 9.72 16.39 -3.65
C THR A 56 9.25 16.05 -2.24
N GLY A 57 10.00 15.22 -1.51
CA GLY A 57 9.60 14.66 -0.22
C GLY A 57 8.40 13.71 -0.31
N VAL A 58 8.00 13.30 -1.52
CA VAL A 58 6.94 12.31 -1.73
C VAL A 58 7.50 10.92 -1.48
N VAL A 59 6.73 10.09 -0.78
CA VAL A 59 7.10 8.69 -0.50
C VAL A 59 6.75 7.81 -1.72
N PRO A 60 7.60 6.84 -2.10
CA PRO A 60 7.25 5.85 -3.13
C PRO A 60 5.91 5.17 -2.84
N LEU A 61 5.07 5.03 -3.87
CA LEU A 61 3.67 4.60 -3.68
C LEU A 61 3.55 3.25 -2.96
N GLN A 62 4.45 2.30 -3.23
CA GLN A 62 4.45 0.98 -2.56
C GLN A 62 4.58 1.11 -1.04
N LEU A 63 5.52 1.95 -0.58
CA LEU A 63 5.74 2.21 0.83
C LEU A 63 4.56 2.96 1.44
N ARG A 64 4.00 3.93 0.71
CA ARG A 64 2.84 4.70 1.17
C ARG A 64 1.60 3.81 1.36
N ARG A 65 1.33 2.91 0.42
CA ARG A 65 0.21 1.96 0.49
C ARG A 65 0.43 0.95 1.62
N ALA A 66 1.64 0.41 1.77
CA ALA A 66 1.98 -0.46 2.90
C ALA A 66 1.82 0.22 4.27
N GLU A 67 2.20 1.50 4.40
CA GLU A 67 1.99 2.28 5.63
C GLU A 67 0.50 2.34 6.00
N LEU A 68 -0.39 2.59 5.04
CA LEU A 68 -1.84 2.63 5.27
C LEU A 68 -2.37 1.28 5.74
N THR A 69 -1.93 0.20 5.10
CA THR A 69 -2.26 -1.16 5.52
C THR A 69 -1.79 -1.45 6.95
N ILE A 70 -0.56 -1.08 7.33
CA ILE A 70 -0.05 -1.27 8.69
C ILE A 70 -0.87 -0.44 9.70
N ARG A 71 -1.26 0.78 9.34
CA ARG A 71 -2.16 1.60 10.19
C ARG A 71 -3.51 0.95 10.37
N TYR A 72 -4.06 0.33 9.33
CA TYR A 72 -5.31 -0.42 9.43
C TYR A 72 -5.14 -1.70 10.26
N LEU A 73 -4.04 -2.43 10.13
CA LEU A 73 -3.72 -3.54 11.04
C LEU A 73 -3.71 -3.08 12.50
N LYS A 74 -3.05 -1.96 12.81
CA LYS A 74 -3.04 -1.40 14.17
C LYS A 74 -4.47 -1.11 14.67
N TYR A 75 -5.31 -0.56 13.81
CA TYR A 75 -6.73 -0.37 14.11
C TYR A 75 -7.43 -1.71 14.41
N LEU A 76 -7.29 -2.71 13.53
CA LEU A 76 -7.89 -4.05 13.72
C LEU A 76 -7.46 -4.71 15.03
N VAL A 77 -6.19 -4.61 15.40
CA VAL A 77 -5.66 -5.18 16.65
C VAL A 77 -6.20 -4.46 17.88
N SER A 78 -6.51 -3.17 17.77
CA SER A 78 -7.04 -2.36 18.88
C SER A 78 -8.54 -2.53 19.15
N LEU A 79 -9.28 -3.17 18.23
CA LEU A 79 -10.72 -3.34 18.35
C LEU A 79 -11.13 -4.39 19.40
N PRO A 80 -12.30 -4.22 20.05
CA PRO A 80 -12.82 -5.21 21.00
C PRO A 80 -13.24 -6.49 20.27
N GLN A 81 -13.20 -7.64 20.97
CA GLN A 81 -13.51 -8.97 20.41
C GLN A 81 -14.90 -9.08 19.76
N HIS A 82 -15.89 -8.32 20.25
CA HIS A 82 -17.25 -8.34 19.70
C HIS A 82 -17.40 -7.51 18.42
N HIS A 83 -16.37 -6.79 17.99
CA HIS A 83 -16.43 -5.99 16.77
C HIS A 83 -16.24 -6.87 15.53
N TYR A 84 -17.10 -6.75 14.52
CA TYR A 84 -17.05 -7.61 13.33
C TYR A 84 -15.70 -7.59 12.61
N ALA A 85 -15.10 -6.41 12.44
CA ALA A 85 -13.78 -6.30 11.83
C ALA A 85 -12.68 -7.03 12.64
N LYS A 86 -12.80 -7.09 13.98
CA LYS A 86 -11.88 -7.84 14.83
C LYS A 86 -12.05 -9.35 14.63
N ALA A 87 -13.30 -9.82 14.64
CA ALA A 87 -13.62 -11.22 14.38
C ALA A 87 -13.13 -11.68 13.00
N ALA A 88 -13.38 -10.89 11.94
CA ALA A 88 -12.91 -11.17 10.59
C ALA A 88 -11.37 -11.19 10.50
N PHE A 89 -10.69 -10.28 11.20
CA PHE A 89 -9.23 -10.27 11.27
C PHE A 89 -8.66 -11.50 11.98
N ASP A 90 -9.24 -11.87 13.14
CA ASP A 90 -8.77 -13.03 13.90
C ASP A 90 -8.98 -14.34 13.10
N GLU A 91 -10.06 -14.44 12.33
CA GLU A 91 -10.32 -15.55 11.40
C GLU A 91 -9.31 -15.58 10.24
N ALA A 92 -9.09 -14.43 9.58
CA ALA A 92 -8.10 -14.34 8.50
C ALA A 92 -6.69 -14.68 8.99
N ARG A 93 -6.36 -14.31 10.23
CA ARG A 93 -5.10 -14.69 10.87
C ARG A 93 -5.05 -16.18 11.18
N ALA A 94 -6.12 -16.78 11.70
CA ALA A 94 -6.18 -18.21 11.98
C ALA A 94 -5.97 -19.03 10.69
N LEU A 95 -6.67 -18.68 9.61
CA LEU A 95 -6.52 -19.31 8.29
C LEU A 95 -5.09 -19.23 7.76
N ALA A 96 -4.42 -18.09 7.94
CA ALA A 96 -3.02 -17.92 7.52
C ALA A 96 -2.03 -18.77 8.34
N LEU A 97 -2.40 -19.17 9.55
CA LEU A 97 -1.54 -19.89 10.50
C LEU A 97 -1.86 -21.40 10.59
N ASP A 98 -2.90 -21.88 9.91
CA ASP A 98 -3.41 -23.26 9.99
C ASP A 98 -2.49 -24.32 9.34
N GLY A 99 -1.24 -23.95 9.00
CA GLY A 99 -0.24 -24.84 8.39
C GLY A 99 -0.51 -25.22 6.92
N HIS A 100 -1.74 -25.01 6.44
CA HIS A 100 -2.15 -25.14 5.05
C HIS A 100 -2.24 -23.75 4.38
N TRP A 101 -1.96 -23.70 3.08
CA TRP A 101 -2.04 -22.43 2.35
C TRP A 101 -3.51 -22.07 2.09
N HIS A 102 -3.96 -21.00 2.74
CA HIS A 102 -5.27 -20.40 2.50
C HIS A 102 -5.11 -18.91 2.13
N PRO A 103 -5.68 -18.45 1.01
CA PRO A 103 -5.66 -17.05 0.65
C PRO A 103 -6.45 -16.26 1.70
N SER A 104 -5.79 -15.28 2.31
CA SER A 104 -6.34 -14.47 3.39
C SER A 104 -5.67 -13.11 3.39
N TRP A 105 -6.38 -12.10 3.89
CA TRP A 105 -5.82 -10.75 4.00
C TRP A 105 -4.54 -10.71 4.86
N TYR A 106 -4.44 -11.54 5.90
CA TYR A 106 -3.25 -11.62 6.75
C TYR A 106 -2.05 -12.29 6.02
N GLY A 107 -2.32 -13.33 5.22
CA GLY A 107 -1.30 -13.96 4.37
C GLY A 107 -0.77 -12.99 3.31
N ASP A 108 -1.68 -12.29 2.63
CA ASP A 108 -1.35 -11.27 1.64
C ASP A 108 -0.51 -10.13 2.25
N LEU A 109 -0.84 -9.70 3.48
CA LEU A 109 -0.06 -8.72 4.21
C LEU A 109 1.38 -9.19 4.44
N SER A 110 1.55 -10.45 4.84
CA SER A 110 2.88 -11.04 5.05
C SER A 110 3.70 -11.05 3.76
N LEU A 111 3.07 -11.35 2.62
CA LEU A 111 3.70 -11.29 1.30
C LEU A 111 4.10 -9.87 0.89
N VAL A 112 3.24 -8.88 1.16
CA VAL A 112 3.55 -7.46 0.87
C VAL A 112 4.73 -7.00 1.71
N LEU A 113 4.73 -7.28 3.02
CA LEU A 113 5.82 -6.87 3.91
C LEU A 113 7.15 -7.54 3.58
N ALA A 114 7.13 -8.78 3.08
CA ALA A 114 8.34 -9.48 2.64
C ALA A 114 8.96 -8.90 1.34
N LYS A 115 8.22 -8.04 0.62
CA LYS A 115 8.65 -7.42 -0.65
C LYS A 115 9.11 -5.97 -0.50
N LEU A 116 8.99 -5.38 0.70
CA LEU A 116 9.47 -4.03 1.01
C LEU A 116 10.97 -4.05 1.31
#